data_AF-A0A6B1HG04-F1
#
_entry.id   AF-A0A6B1HG04-F1
#
_cell.length_a   1.000
_cell.length_b   1.000
_cell.length_c   1.000
_cell.angle_alpha   90.00
_cell.angle_beta   90.00
_cell.angle_gamma   90.00
#
_symmetry.space_group_name_H-M   'P 1'
#
loop_
_entity.id
_entity.type
_entity.pdbx_description
1 polymer ?
#
loop_
_entity_poly.entity_id
_entity_poly.type
_entity_poly.pdbx_seq_one_letter_code
_entity_poly.pdbx_strand_id
1 'polypeptide(L)'
;MSEQARRTKTVFDAVSALKAAGGSVFRPGDVTAHLRASGAPFGAWEVRGELTNLERLGLIVLDEDSATWRLVNGASFSVEQAKMARENG
;
A
#
# COMPACT_ATOMS: atom_id res chain seq x y z
N MET A 1 -14.19 -10.28 -4.01
CA MET A 1 -13.12 -9.27 -4.08
C MET A 1 -12.40 -9.44 -5.40
N SER A 2 -12.22 -8.36 -6.19
CA SER A 2 -11.47 -8.43 -7.45
C SER A 2 -9.99 -8.75 -7.18
N GLU A 3 -9.27 -9.25 -8.19
CA GLU A 3 -7.84 -9.59 -8.08
C GLU A 3 -7.01 -8.38 -7.66
N GLN A 4 -7.25 -7.22 -8.27
CA GLN A 4 -6.55 -6.00 -7.89
C GLN A 4 -6.92 -5.52 -6.49
N ALA A 5 -8.19 -5.59 -6.06
CA ALA A 5 -8.53 -5.26 -4.66
C ALA A 5 -7.82 -6.21 -3.67
N ARG A 6 -7.60 -7.47 -4.05
CA ARG A 6 -6.79 -8.42 -3.27
C ARG A 6 -5.33 -7.99 -3.23
N ARG A 7 -4.73 -7.60 -4.37
CA ARG A 7 -3.36 -7.07 -4.43
C ARG A 7 -3.20 -5.79 -3.60
N THR A 8 -4.10 -4.82 -3.75
CA THR A 8 -4.08 -3.58 -2.98
C THR A 8 -4.15 -3.88 -1.48
N LYS A 9 -5.02 -4.82 -1.07
CA LYS A 9 -5.09 -5.27 0.32
C LYS A 9 -3.78 -5.91 0.80
N THR A 10 -3.19 -6.82 0.02
CA THR A 10 -1.91 -7.46 0.37
C THR A 10 -0.81 -6.41 0.58
N VAL A 11 -0.75 -5.39 -0.28
CA VAL A 11 0.20 -4.28 -0.13
C VAL A 11 -0.12 -3.42 1.10
N PHE A 12 -1.40 -3.16 1.37
CA PHE A 12 -1.85 -2.47 2.58
C PHE A 12 -1.42 -3.20 3.87
N ASP A 13 -1.62 -4.51 3.90
CA ASP A 13 -1.26 -5.35 5.05
C ASP A 13 0.27 -5.31 5.28
N ALA A 14 1.06 -5.35 4.20
CA ALA A 14 2.52 -5.24 4.27
C ALA A 14 2.99 -3.88 4.82
N VAL A 15 2.45 -2.75 4.32
CA VAL A 15 2.82 -1.42 4.85
C VAL A 15 2.37 -1.23 6.30
N SER A 16 1.23 -1.83 6.67
CA SER A 16 0.74 -1.82 8.05
C SER A 16 1.67 -2.61 8.98
N ALA A 17 2.17 -3.76 8.53
CA ALA A 17 3.16 -4.55 9.26
C ALA A 17 4.49 -3.80 9.43
N LEU A 18 4.96 -3.12 8.37
CA LEU A 18 6.16 -2.26 8.45
C LEU A 18 6.00 -1.12 9.45
N LYS A 19 4.81 -0.48 9.50
CA LYS A 19 4.50 0.53 10.52
C LYS A 19 4.51 -0.05 11.93
N ALA A 20 3.87 -1.22 12.12
CA ALA A 20 3.80 -1.90 13.41
C ALA A 20 5.19 -2.32 13.93
N ALA A 21 6.14 -2.59 13.04
CA ALA A 21 7.54 -2.88 13.37
C ALA A 21 8.36 -1.63 13.79
N GLY A 22 7.72 -0.46 13.90
CA GLY A 22 8.34 0.79 14.35
C GLY A 22 8.74 1.75 13.23
N GLY A 23 8.45 1.42 11.96
CA GLY A 23 8.68 2.32 10.84
C GLY A 23 7.65 3.45 10.78
N SER A 24 8.08 4.70 10.74
CA SER A 24 7.18 5.84 10.48
C SER A 24 6.96 6.11 8.98
N VAL A 25 7.96 5.76 8.17
CA VAL A 25 8.00 5.94 6.71
C VAL A 25 8.52 4.67 6.04
N PHE A 26 8.20 4.48 4.77
CA PHE A 26 8.66 3.35 3.97
C PHE A 26 8.85 3.74 2.50
N ARG A 27 9.69 2.99 1.80
CA ARG A 27 9.88 3.07 0.36
C ARG A 27 9.25 1.86 -0.33
N PRO A 28 8.97 1.93 -1.65
CA PRO A 28 8.51 0.77 -2.41
C PRO A 28 9.44 -0.44 -2.27
N GLY A 29 10.76 -0.20 -2.15
CA GLY A 29 11.76 -1.23 -1.89
C GLY A 29 11.50 -2.02 -0.59
N ASP A 30 11.17 -1.33 0.49
CA ASP A 30 10.91 -1.95 1.80
C ASP A 30 9.69 -2.87 1.74
N VAL A 31 8.65 -2.44 1.03
CA VAL A 31 7.43 -3.23 0.80
C VAL A 31 7.74 -4.48 -0.03
N THR A 32 8.49 -4.35 -1.13
CA THR A 32 8.88 -5.51 -1.95
C THR A 32 9.74 -6.51 -1.17
N ALA A 33 10.64 -6.02 -0.32
CA ALA A 33 11.49 -6.86 0.53
C ALA A 33 10.65 -7.63 1.54
N HIS A 34 9.70 -6.95 2.20
CA HIS A 34 8.77 -7.58 3.13
C HIS A 34 7.90 -8.66 2.46
N LEU A 35 7.29 -8.33 1.32
CA LEU A 35 6.45 -9.26 0.54
C LEU A 35 7.22 -10.50 0.06
N ARG A 36 8.49 -10.33 -0.33
CA ARG A 36 9.36 -11.46 -0.67
C ARG A 36 9.65 -12.33 0.55
N ALA A 37 9.97 -11.73 1.68
CA ALA A 37 10.24 -12.44 2.92
C ALA A 37 9.00 -13.20 3.45
N SER A 38 7.79 -12.69 3.19
CA SER A 38 6.52 -13.31 3.56
C SER A 38 5.99 -14.35 2.56
N GLY A 39 6.76 -14.70 1.53
CA GLY A 39 6.37 -15.72 0.53
C GLY A 39 5.33 -15.26 -0.50
N ALA A 40 5.07 -13.95 -0.61
CA ALA A 40 4.12 -13.37 -1.56
C ALA A 40 4.80 -12.29 -2.44
N PRO A 41 5.83 -12.64 -3.22
CA PRO A 41 6.64 -11.65 -3.93
C PRO A 41 5.85 -10.93 -5.01
N PHE A 42 5.88 -9.60 -4.97
CA PHE A 42 5.33 -8.73 -6.02
C PHE A 42 6.49 -8.00 -6.72
N GLY A 43 6.32 -7.70 -8.00
CA GLY A 43 7.26 -6.87 -8.75
C GLY A 43 7.29 -5.43 -8.23
N ALA A 44 8.42 -4.74 -8.40
CA ALA A 44 8.57 -3.35 -7.97
C ALA A 44 7.55 -2.41 -8.63
N TRP A 45 7.22 -2.64 -9.91
CA TRP A 45 6.20 -1.87 -10.62
C TRP A 45 4.78 -2.19 -10.14
N GLU A 46 4.49 -3.44 -9.78
CA GLU A 46 3.19 -3.82 -9.21
C GLU A 46 2.99 -3.15 -7.86
N VAL A 47 4.01 -3.20 -6.98
CA VAL A 47 3.97 -2.51 -5.68
C VAL A 47 3.76 -1.01 -5.88
N ARG A 48 4.48 -0.37 -6.80
CA ARG A 48 4.27 1.07 -7.09
C ARG A 48 2.84 1.38 -7.52
N GLY A 49 2.26 0.58 -8.41
CA GLY A 49 0.87 0.75 -8.85
C GLY A 49 -0.13 0.60 -7.70
N GLU A 50 0.11 -0.35 -6.79
CA GLU A 50 -0.75 -0.51 -5.61
C GLU A 50 -0.57 0.59 -4.58
N LEU A 51 0.64 1.16 -4.41
CA LEU A 51 0.85 2.35 -3.58
C LEU A 51 0.06 3.55 -4.11
N THR A 52 0.05 3.78 -5.42
CA THR A 52 -0.81 4.82 -6.04
C THR A 52 -2.30 4.56 -5.75
N ASN A 53 -2.75 3.30 -5.74
CA ASN A 53 -4.14 2.99 -5.37
C ASN A 53 -4.41 3.29 -3.89
N LEU A 54 -3.49 2.96 -3.00
CA LEU A 54 -3.61 3.27 -1.56
C LEU A 54 -3.59 4.78 -1.30
N GLU A 55 -2.81 5.54 -2.05
CA GLU A 55 -2.77 6.99 -2.00
C GLU A 55 -4.11 7.60 -2.43
N ARG A 56 -4.66 7.14 -3.56
CA ARG A 56 -5.98 7.59 -4.04
C ARG A 56 -7.10 7.28 -3.03
N LEU A 57 -6.95 6.21 -2.25
CA LEU A 57 -7.86 5.84 -1.17
C LEU A 57 -7.61 6.64 0.13
N GLY A 58 -6.60 7.51 0.17
CA GLY A 58 -6.25 8.30 1.35
C GLY A 58 -5.65 7.48 2.48
N LEU A 59 -5.18 6.25 2.21
CA LEU A 59 -4.64 5.34 3.22
C LEU A 59 -3.16 5.60 3.49
N ILE A 60 -2.44 6.10 2.50
CA ILE A 60 -1.04 6.50 2.58
C ILE A 60 -0.86 7.89 1.97
N VAL A 61 0.25 8.55 2.29
CA VAL A 61 0.63 9.85 1.73
C VAL A 61 2.09 9.77 1.27
N LEU A 62 2.37 10.26 0.06
CA LEU A 62 3.72 10.48 -0.43
C LEU A 62 4.27 11.79 0.14
N ASP A 63 5.46 11.74 0.72
CA ASP A 63 6.30 12.90 0.94
C ASP A 63 7.18 13.09 -0.29
N GLU A 64 6.89 14.14 -1.08
CA GLU A 64 7.58 14.42 -2.35
C GLU A 64 9.04 14.81 -2.15
N ASP A 65 9.40 15.43 -1.02
CA ASP A 65 10.77 15.89 -0.75
C ASP A 65 11.71 14.70 -0.50
N SER A 66 11.22 13.69 0.22
CA SER A 66 12.01 12.51 0.60
C SER A 66 11.75 11.29 -0.30
N ALA A 67 10.76 11.36 -1.19
CA ALA A 67 10.23 10.24 -1.96
C ALA A 67 9.88 9.02 -1.08
N THR A 68 9.40 9.27 0.14
CA THR A 68 8.96 8.24 1.08
C THR A 68 7.46 8.29 1.31
N TRP A 69 6.89 7.14 1.62
CA TRP A 69 5.47 7.01 1.93
C TRP A 69 5.28 6.88 3.43
N ARG A 70 4.15 7.38 3.92
CA ARG A 70 3.70 7.15 5.30
C ARG A 70 2.27 6.64 5.32
N LEU A 71 1.99 5.71 6.24
CA LEU A 71 0.62 5.27 6.50
C LEU A 71 -0.13 6.32 7.33
N VAL A 72 -1.32 6.69 6.88
CA VAL A 72 -2.21 7.59 7.63
C VAL A 72 -2.60 6.93 8.95
N ASN A 73 -2.61 7.71 10.04
CA ASN A 73 -2.97 7.19 11.35
C ASN A 73 -4.44 6.78 11.37
N GLY A 74 -4.74 5.58 11.86
CA GLY A 74 -6.10 5.02 11.85
C GLY A 74 -6.58 4.52 10.48
N ALA A 75 -5.70 4.48 9.46
CA ALA A 75 -6.06 3.92 8.17
C ALA A 75 -6.53 2.46 8.29
N SER A 76 -7.63 2.15 7.61
CA SER A 76 -8.17 0.80 7.51
C SER A 76 -8.64 0.56 6.08
N PHE A 77 -8.23 -0.55 5.47
CA PHE A 77 -8.64 -0.90 4.12
C PHE A 77 -10.10 -1.40 4.08
N SER A 78 -10.91 -0.81 3.20
CA SER A 78 -12.25 -1.28 2.88
C SER A 78 -12.36 -1.67 1.40
N VAL A 79 -12.88 -2.87 1.15
CA VAL A 79 -13.14 -3.36 -0.21
C VAL A 79 -14.18 -2.48 -0.93
N GLU A 80 -15.15 -1.92 -0.21
CA GLU A 80 -16.18 -1.07 -0.82
C GLU A 80 -15.60 0.28 -1.24
N GLN A 81 -14.74 0.90 -0.42
CA GLN A 81 -14.02 2.12 -0.80
C GLN A 81 -13.13 1.88 -2.02
N ALA A 82 -12.45 0.73 -2.09
CA ALA A 82 -11.61 0.36 -3.22
C ALA A 82 -12.38 0.15 -4.53
N LYS A 83 -13.66 -0.25 -4.48
CA LYS A 83 -14.53 -0.34 -5.66
C LYS A 83 -15.00 1.04 -6.11
N MET A 84 -15.53 1.86 -5.18
CA MET A 84 -16.05 3.20 -5.47
C MET A 84 -14.99 4.14 -6.05
N ALA A 85 -13.73 4.01 -5.62
CA ALA A 85 -12.62 4.80 -6.17
C ALA A 85 -12.30 4.51 -7.66
N ARG A 86 -12.87 3.44 -8.24
CA ARG A 86 -12.73 3.16 -9.68
C ARG A 86 -13.85 3.72 -10.54
N GLU A 87 -15.06 3.83 -9.98
CA GLU A 87 -16.22 4.29 -10.75
C GLU A 87 -16.16 5.80 -11.01
N ASN A 88 -15.30 6.50 -10.26
CA ASN A 88 -15.16 7.96 -10.30
C ASN A 88 -13.84 8.45 -10.94
N GLY A 89 -13.07 7.58 -11.62
CA GLY A 89 -11.79 7.94 -12.25
C GLY A 89 -11.70 7.43 -13.68
#